data_AF-A0A2L1GM14-F1
#
_entry.id   AF-A0A2L1GM14-F1
#
_cell.length_a   1.000
_cell.length_b   1.000
_cell.length_c   1.000
_cell.angle_alpha   90.00
_cell.angle_beta   90.00
_cell.angle_gamma   90.00
#
_symmetry.space_group_name_H-M   'P 1'
#
loop_
_entity.id
_entity.type
_entity.pdbx_description
1 polymer ?
#
loop_
_entity_poly.entity_id
_entity_poly.type
_entity_poly.pdbx_seq_one_letter_code
_entity_poly.pdbx_strand_id
1 'polypeptide(L)'
;MNSFDTGRTAQLETGQEPHVFVRQVQEGQQINAVFLVSRSMVAETRSGKPYLALTLMDSSGAIEARLWDRAEFFAPQAREGAFVRVSATVEQFGGQLQFKLANLKAVDEAGLNPADFFPTSERNGADMAAELQAHIAGVQSAELRALLESIFSGDTLARFLTAPAAKRMHHAYQGGLAEHTLSMARLALAVAANYPALNADLLMTGVLLHDIAKTEEFTGPRPPIDYTDRGRLLGHLVMGVAMLHQAAIQIKLPQELEDQVAHLILSHHGQLEFGSPVLPMTAEALVLHHIDDLDAKMNVVAGLQAEMPPDSYQWSAYQKPLERFLYLQGAAPKERRAPTATAAPSQPAGAARALPSCPLPAPTRRLRRLGRLPGSPRLPEYLRQRLHRQPDSGHGNRTAKKKSQPEKQDDSRQLGLF
;
A
#
# COMPACT_ATOMS: atom_id res chain seq x y z
N MET A 1 3.56 62.18 30.06
CA MET A 1 2.21 61.58 30.06
C MET A 1 2.00 61.00 28.67
N ASN A 2 2.50 59.78 28.43
CA ASN A 2 1.75 58.51 28.45
C ASN A 2 0.51 58.53 27.53
N SER A 3 0.52 57.74 26.46
CA SER A 3 -0.08 56.40 26.52
C SER A 3 0.24 55.63 25.24
N PHE A 4 0.85 54.44 25.42
CA PHE A 4 0.86 53.37 24.44
C PHE A 4 -0.56 52.79 24.36
N ASP A 5 -1.03 52.43 23.16
CA ASP A 5 -2.15 51.50 23.01
C ASP A 5 -1.76 50.35 22.07
N THR A 6 -1.59 49.21 22.72
CA THR A 6 -1.31 47.88 22.17
C THR A 6 -2.63 47.22 21.77
N GLY A 7 -2.88 47.14 20.46
CA GLY A 7 -3.97 46.35 19.89
C GLY A 7 -3.73 44.84 20.03
N ARG A 8 -4.21 44.32 21.15
CA ARG A 8 -4.28 42.92 21.59
C ARG A 8 -4.96 42.05 20.51
N THR A 9 -4.21 41.13 19.92
CA THR A 9 -4.78 40.02 19.14
C THR A 9 -5.55 39.10 20.10
N ALA A 10 -6.84 38.93 19.82
CA ALA A 10 -7.71 38.02 20.53
C ALA A 10 -7.24 36.57 20.32
N GLN A 11 -6.70 35.98 21.37
CA GLN A 11 -6.45 34.55 21.47
C GLN A 11 -7.79 33.84 21.57
N LEU A 12 -8.11 33.02 20.57
CA LEU A 12 -9.15 32.01 20.68
C LEU A 12 -8.56 30.84 21.47
N GLU A 13 -9.18 30.57 22.62
CA GLU A 13 -8.88 29.48 23.54
C GLU A 13 -9.23 28.12 22.90
N THR A 14 -8.21 27.47 22.33
CA THR A 14 -8.11 26.01 22.30
C THR A 14 -6.74 25.67 22.85
N GLY A 15 -6.69 25.04 24.03
CA GLY A 15 -5.47 24.74 24.78
C GLY A 15 -4.57 23.67 24.17
N GLN A 16 -4.23 23.80 22.89
CA GLN A 16 -3.15 23.07 22.24
C GLN A 16 -2.12 24.10 21.76
N GLU A 17 -0.93 24.07 22.34
CA GLU A 17 0.21 24.84 21.83
C GLU A 17 0.41 24.48 20.34
N PRO A 18 0.57 25.46 19.43
CA PRO A 18 0.71 25.17 18.01
C PRO A 18 1.93 24.27 17.77
N HIS A 19 1.71 23.10 17.19
CA HIS A 19 2.78 22.18 16.82
C HIS A 19 3.67 22.85 15.76
N VAL A 20 4.95 23.01 16.06
CA VAL A 20 5.92 23.57 15.11
C VAL A 20 6.37 22.47 14.16
N PHE A 21 6.03 22.60 12.87
CA PHE A 21 6.38 21.59 11.87
C PHE A 21 7.84 21.71 11.40
N VAL A 22 8.50 20.58 11.13
CA VAL A 22 9.87 20.50 10.62
C VAL A 22 10.06 21.37 9.38
N ARG A 23 9.11 21.41 8.45
CA ARG A 23 9.20 22.27 7.24
C ARG A 23 9.25 23.78 7.52
N GLN A 24 8.89 24.21 8.73
CA GLN A 24 8.80 25.63 9.11
C GLN A 24 10.00 26.10 9.94
N VAL A 25 10.92 25.20 10.29
CA VAL A 25 12.05 25.53 11.17
C VAL A 25 13.09 26.38 10.46
N GLN A 26 13.65 27.35 11.18
CA GLN A 26 14.67 28.26 10.68
C GLN A 26 15.92 28.21 11.56
N GLU A 27 17.08 28.50 10.98
CA GLU A 27 18.35 28.55 11.72
C GLU A 27 18.28 29.56 12.88
N GLY A 28 18.86 29.18 14.03
CA GLY A 28 18.89 30.01 15.24
C GLY A 28 17.59 30.01 16.05
N GLN A 29 16.52 29.40 15.55
CA GLN A 29 15.26 29.28 16.28
C GLN A 29 15.41 28.35 17.49
N GLN A 30 14.79 28.72 18.61
CA GLN A 30 14.58 27.81 19.73
C GLN A 30 13.25 27.08 19.57
N ILE A 31 13.29 25.76 19.70
CA ILE A 31 12.15 24.86 19.53
C ILE A 31 11.86 24.20 20.87
N ASN A 32 10.59 24.26 21.28
CA ASN A 32 10.04 23.45 22.37
C ASN A 32 8.76 22.80 21.88
N ALA A 33 8.88 21.60 21.33
CA ALA A 33 7.78 20.91 20.67
C ALA A 33 7.91 19.39 20.84
N VAL A 34 6.84 18.67 20.54
CA VAL A 34 6.82 17.21 20.55
C VAL A 34 7.19 16.71 19.16
N PHE A 35 7.96 15.63 19.08
CA PHE A 35 8.27 14.94 17.84
C PHE A 35 8.24 13.42 18.07
N LEU A 36 8.09 12.67 16.98
CA LEU A 36 8.25 11.21 17.00
C LEU A 36 9.72 10.85 16.74
N VAL A 37 10.29 9.96 17.54
CA VAL A 37 11.64 9.44 17.30
C VAL A 37 11.59 8.36 16.21
N SER A 38 12.12 8.66 15.03
CA SER A 38 12.19 7.68 13.93
C SER A 38 13.47 6.86 13.95
N ARG A 39 14.55 7.39 14.52
CA ARG A 39 15.81 6.68 14.71
C ARG A 39 16.48 7.11 16.00
N SER A 40 17.11 6.17 16.70
CA SER A 40 17.88 6.46 17.91
C SER A 40 19.16 5.64 17.99
N MET A 41 20.31 6.31 18.13
CA MET A 41 21.60 5.64 18.33
C MET A 41 22.47 6.40 19.32
N VAL A 42 23.13 5.68 20.22
CA VAL A 42 24.25 6.22 21.00
C VAL A 42 25.50 6.07 20.14
N ALA A 43 26.16 7.18 19.86
CA ALA A 43 27.38 7.24 19.06
C ALA A 43 28.49 7.92 19.85
N GLU A 44 29.74 7.73 19.44
CA GLU A 44 30.89 8.34 20.10
C GLU A 44 31.48 9.45 19.23
N THR A 45 31.89 10.54 19.88
CA THR A 45 32.67 11.59 19.24
C THR A 45 34.09 11.12 18.95
N ARG A 46 34.84 11.85 18.13
CA ARG A 46 36.27 11.57 17.89
C ARG A 46 37.13 11.58 19.16
N SER A 47 36.64 12.21 20.23
CA SER A 47 37.27 12.26 21.55
C SER A 47 36.78 11.18 22.51
N GLY A 48 35.95 10.23 22.05
CA GLY A 48 35.42 9.11 22.84
C GLY A 48 34.27 9.48 23.77
N LYS A 49 33.76 10.73 23.73
CA LYS A 49 32.57 11.09 24.51
C LYS A 49 31.30 10.57 23.84
N PRO A 50 30.40 9.85 24.54
CA PRO A 50 29.15 9.39 23.99
C PRO A 50 28.18 10.55 23.79
N TYR A 51 27.46 10.55 22.67
CA TYR A 51 26.39 11.47 22.34
C TYR A 51 25.23 10.70 21.73
N LEU A 52 24.01 11.22 21.89
CA LEU A 52 22.81 10.61 21.34
C LEU A 52 22.49 11.26 19.99
N ALA A 53 22.47 10.45 18.94
CA ALA A 53 22.04 10.84 17.60
C ALA A 53 20.63 10.33 17.36
N LEU A 54 19.71 11.27 17.14
CA LEU A 54 18.32 10.99 16.89
C LEU A 54 17.94 11.47 15.49
N THR A 55 16.95 10.82 14.90
CA THR A 55 16.15 11.41 13.83
C THR A 55 14.76 11.63 14.39
N LEU A 56 14.34 12.89 14.39
CA LEU A 56 13.01 13.29 14.84
C LEU A 56 12.15 13.53 13.61
N MET A 57 10.89 13.15 13.67
CA MET A 57 9.96 13.35 12.58
C MET A 57 8.61 13.89 13.04
N ASP A 58 7.97 14.55 12.09
CA ASP A 58 6.55 14.87 12.12
C ASP A 58 5.93 14.58 10.74
N SER A 59 4.64 14.93 10.56
CA SER A 59 3.93 14.74 9.30
C SER A 59 4.50 15.54 8.13
N SER A 60 5.32 16.56 8.39
CA SER A 60 5.93 17.44 7.39
C SER A 60 7.33 17.02 6.96
N GLY A 61 8.01 16.17 7.74
CA GLY A 61 9.34 15.70 7.40
C GLY A 61 10.12 15.14 8.59
N ALA A 62 11.41 14.94 8.38
CA ALA A 62 12.34 14.45 9.39
C ALA A 62 13.55 15.39 9.50
N ILE A 63 14.09 15.53 10.71
CA ILE A 63 15.26 16.34 11.02
C ILE A 63 16.23 15.58 11.92
N GLU A 64 17.52 15.72 11.64
CA GLU A 64 18.56 15.17 12.50
C GLU A 64 18.65 15.96 13.80
N ALA A 65 18.80 15.26 14.92
CA ALA A 65 18.96 15.86 16.23
C ALA A 65 20.13 15.23 16.99
N ARG A 66 20.94 16.07 17.64
CA ARG A 66 22.14 15.65 18.37
C ARG A 66 22.03 16.16 19.80
N LEU A 67 22.16 15.23 20.76
CA LEU A 67 22.21 15.51 22.19
C LEU A 67 23.59 15.11 22.71
N TRP A 68 24.39 16.12 23.04
CA TRP A 68 25.81 15.94 23.40
C TRP A 68 26.02 15.57 24.86
N ASP A 69 25.12 16.01 25.75
CA ASP A 69 25.27 15.86 27.20
C ASP A 69 24.30 14.81 27.75
N ARG A 70 24.79 13.91 28.62
CA ARG A 70 23.98 12.88 29.31
C ARG A 70 23.26 11.90 28.35
N ALA A 71 23.92 11.53 27.26
CA ALA A 71 23.37 10.60 26.25
C ALA A 71 22.78 9.31 26.86
N GLU A 72 23.50 8.66 27.79
CA GLU A 72 23.04 7.42 28.43
C GLU A 72 21.78 7.59 29.29
N PHE A 73 21.56 8.79 29.85
CA PHE A 73 20.37 9.10 30.64
C PHE A 73 19.11 9.28 29.77
N PHE A 74 19.28 9.88 28.58
CA PHE A 74 18.17 10.15 27.67
C PHE A 74 17.90 9.01 26.67
N ALA A 75 18.89 8.15 26.39
CA ALA A 75 18.73 7.03 25.46
C ALA A 75 17.52 6.12 25.77
N PRO A 76 17.23 5.76 27.04
CA PRO A 76 16.04 4.96 27.35
C PRO A 76 14.71 5.68 27.12
N GLN A 77 14.71 7.02 27.12
CA GLN A 77 13.52 7.86 26.91
C GLN A 77 13.27 8.18 25.43
N ALA A 78 14.34 8.15 24.62
CA ALA A 78 14.30 8.43 23.19
C ALA A 78 14.40 7.15 22.38
N ARG A 79 13.54 6.17 22.66
CA ARG A 79 13.46 4.94 21.87
C ARG A 79 12.75 5.21 20.56
N GLU A 80 13.07 4.43 19.53
CA GLU A 80 12.35 4.47 18.26
C GLU A 80 10.85 4.22 18.49
N GLY A 81 10.00 5.03 17.86
CA GLY A 81 8.55 5.03 18.04
C GLY A 81 8.04 5.82 19.26
N ALA A 82 8.91 6.38 20.10
CA ALA A 82 8.50 7.19 21.25
C ALA A 82 8.21 8.64 20.85
N PHE A 83 7.17 9.23 21.46
CA PHE A 83 6.94 10.67 21.41
C PHE A 83 7.80 11.37 22.45
N VAL A 84 8.54 12.39 22.02
CA VAL A 84 9.46 13.12 22.88
C VAL A 84 9.24 14.62 22.74
N ARG A 85 9.09 15.32 23.86
CA ARG A 85 9.17 16.78 23.93
C ARG A 85 10.64 17.15 23.97
N VAL A 86 11.08 17.95 23.01
CA VAL A 86 12.47 18.37 22.89
C VAL A 86 12.59 19.86 23.13
N SER A 87 13.66 20.26 23.81
CA SER A 87 14.11 21.64 23.85
C SER A 87 15.39 21.74 23.04
N ALA A 88 15.35 22.45 21.91
CA ALA A 88 16.41 22.43 20.91
C ALA A 88 16.70 23.82 20.35
N THR A 89 17.92 24.01 19.88
CA THR A 89 18.30 25.13 19.00
C THR A 89 18.54 24.59 17.60
N VAL A 90 17.98 25.23 16.58
CA VAL A 90 18.24 24.89 15.18
C VAL A 90 19.62 25.41 14.78
N GLU A 91 20.51 24.51 14.38
CA GLU A 91 21.84 24.82 13.86
C GLU A 91 21.94 24.34 12.41
N GLN A 92 22.76 25.02 11.59
CA GLN A 92 23.10 24.51 10.27
C GLN A 92 24.46 23.80 10.32
N PHE A 93 24.51 22.54 9.87
CA PHE A 93 25.75 21.77 9.77
C PHE A 93 25.86 21.14 8.39
N GLY A 94 26.95 21.45 7.66
CA GLY A 94 27.15 20.92 6.30
C GLY A 94 26.07 21.34 5.29
N GLY A 95 25.41 22.48 5.51
CA GLY A 95 24.31 22.98 4.69
C GLY A 95 22.93 22.42 5.04
N GLN A 96 22.84 21.46 5.97
CA GLN A 96 21.57 20.89 6.44
C GLN A 96 21.19 21.45 7.82
N LEU A 97 19.90 21.67 8.05
CA LEU A 97 19.40 22.04 9.38
C LEU A 97 19.41 20.83 10.30
N GLN A 98 19.88 21.02 11.52
CA GLN A 98 19.89 20.01 12.58
C GLN A 98 19.44 20.63 13.92
N PHE A 99 18.87 19.82 14.79
CA PHE A 99 18.57 20.22 16.15
C PHE A 99 19.72 19.90 17.09
N LYS A 100 20.24 20.92 17.77
CA LYS A 100 21.06 20.73 18.96
C LYS A 100 20.17 20.68 20.18
N LEU A 101 20.01 19.49 20.73
CA LEU A 101 19.13 19.23 21.85
C LEU A 101 19.79 19.66 23.17
N ALA A 102 19.10 20.50 23.92
CA ALA A 102 19.46 20.85 25.30
C ALA A 102 18.79 19.89 26.30
N ASN A 103 17.56 19.46 26.01
CA ASN A 103 16.80 18.54 26.86
C ASN A 103 15.79 17.72 26.04
N LEU A 104 15.44 16.55 26.56
CA LEU A 104 14.46 15.64 25.98
C LEU A 104 13.63 15.01 27.10
N LYS A 105 12.32 14.85 26.88
CA LYS A 105 11.45 14.12 27.81
C LYS A 105 10.44 13.29 27.03
N ALA A 106 10.30 12.01 27.37
CA ALA A 106 9.24 11.18 26.82
C ALA A 106 7.86 11.74 27.21
N VAL A 107 6.93 11.74 26.25
CA VAL A 107 5.55 12.19 26.41
C VAL A 107 4.64 11.00 26.17
N ASP A 108 3.57 10.91 26.95
CA ASP A 108 2.52 9.93 26.69
C ASP A 108 1.77 10.30 25.40
N GLU A 109 1.35 9.29 24.65
CA GLU A 109 0.57 9.45 23.43
C GLU A 109 -0.84 10.00 23.72
N ALA A 110 -1.32 9.80 24.96
CA ALA A 110 -2.62 10.29 25.41
C ALA A 110 -2.77 11.81 25.20
N GLY A 111 -3.64 12.19 24.25
CA GLY A 111 -3.93 13.59 23.90
C GLY A 111 -3.14 14.15 22.72
N LEU A 112 -2.25 13.36 22.11
CA LEU A 112 -1.60 13.71 20.84
C LEU A 112 -2.50 13.37 19.65
N ASN A 113 -2.46 14.20 18.62
CA ASN A 113 -3.09 13.91 17.34
C ASN A 113 -2.08 13.18 16.42
N PRO A 114 -2.28 11.89 16.07
CA PRO A 114 -1.34 11.13 15.24
C PRO A 114 -1.03 11.80 13.89
N ALA A 115 -2.00 12.49 13.30
CA ALA A 115 -1.86 13.19 12.01
C ALA A 115 -0.83 14.32 12.05
N ASP A 116 -0.46 14.83 13.23
CA ASP A 116 0.59 15.84 13.36
C ASP A 116 1.98 15.21 13.15
N PHE A 117 2.15 13.92 13.43
CA PHE A 117 3.44 13.24 13.51
C PHE A 117 3.77 12.33 12.33
N PHE A 118 2.75 11.80 11.66
CA PHE A 118 2.93 10.96 10.48
C PHE A 118 1.65 10.92 9.63
N PRO A 119 1.77 10.56 8.33
CA PRO A 119 0.61 10.43 7.47
C PRO A 119 -0.39 9.40 8.00
N THR A 120 -1.67 9.77 8.02
CA THR A 120 -2.81 8.89 8.35
C THR A 120 -3.83 8.94 7.22
N SER A 121 -4.64 7.89 7.06
CA SER A 121 -5.76 7.92 6.11
C SER A 121 -6.69 9.10 6.39
N GLU A 122 -7.18 9.75 5.32
CA GLU A 122 -8.23 10.77 5.42
C GLU A 122 -9.59 10.15 5.77
N ARG A 123 -9.74 8.83 5.60
CA ARG A 123 -10.98 8.10 5.85
C ARG A 123 -11.10 7.72 7.32
N ASN A 124 -12.30 7.83 7.86
CA ASN A 124 -12.57 7.40 9.23
C ASN A 124 -12.46 5.86 9.33
N GLY A 125 -11.74 5.37 10.34
CA GLY A 125 -11.52 3.94 10.55
C GLY A 125 -12.80 3.15 10.83
N ALA A 126 -13.79 3.74 11.51
CA ALA A 126 -15.08 3.11 11.76
C ALA A 126 -15.91 2.97 10.47
N ASP A 127 -15.86 3.98 9.60
CA ASP A 127 -16.51 3.91 8.28
C ASP A 127 -15.88 2.84 7.40
N MET A 128 -14.54 2.72 7.43
CA MET A 128 -13.82 1.66 6.72
C MET A 128 -14.16 0.27 7.27
N ALA A 129 -14.26 0.12 8.59
CA ALA A 129 -14.69 -1.12 9.21
C ALA A 129 -16.11 -1.51 8.80
N ALA A 130 -17.05 -0.55 8.81
CA ALA A 130 -18.42 -0.78 8.39
C ALA A 130 -18.51 -1.16 6.91
N GLU A 131 -17.74 -0.52 6.04
CA GLU A 131 -17.68 -0.85 4.62
C GLU A 131 -17.11 -2.25 4.39
N LEU A 132 -16.03 -2.62 5.09
CA LEU A 132 -15.45 -3.97 5.01
C LEU A 132 -16.51 -5.03 5.37
N GLN A 133 -17.21 -4.83 6.49
CA GLN A 133 -18.28 -5.74 6.91
C GLN A 133 -19.42 -5.83 5.89
N ALA A 134 -19.76 -4.71 5.23
CA ALA A 134 -20.75 -4.72 4.16
C ALA A 134 -20.29 -5.54 2.94
N HIS A 135 -19.02 -5.42 2.54
CA HIS A 135 -18.46 -6.25 1.45
C HIS A 135 -18.45 -7.73 1.82
N ILE A 136 -18.03 -8.08 3.04
CA ILE A 136 -18.04 -9.47 3.53
C ILE A 136 -19.48 -10.03 3.55
N ALA A 137 -20.44 -9.28 4.08
CA ALA A 137 -21.85 -9.69 4.12
C ALA A 137 -22.47 -9.85 2.71
N GLY A 138 -21.96 -9.11 1.73
CA GLY A 138 -22.39 -9.16 0.34
C GLY A 138 -21.96 -10.41 -0.42
N VAL A 139 -20.96 -11.16 0.08
CA VAL A 139 -20.52 -12.44 -0.50
C VAL A 139 -21.62 -13.49 -0.34
N GLN A 140 -22.05 -14.09 -1.46
CA GLN A 140 -23.19 -15.01 -1.47
C GLN A 140 -22.80 -16.45 -1.11
N SER A 141 -21.60 -16.90 -1.50
CA SER A 141 -21.03 -18.19 -1.06
C SER A 141 -20.86 -18.20 0.46
N ALA A 142 -21.54 -19.15 1.10
CA ALA A 142 -21.47 -19.30 2.55
C ALA A 142 -20.07 -19.67 3.03
N GLU A 143 -19.34 -20.47 2.25
CA GLU A 143 -17.99 -20.93 2.52
C GLU A 143 -16.98 -19.77 2.46
N LEU A 144 -17.03 -18.97 1.40
CA LEU A 144 -16.15 -17.80 1.23
C LEU A 144 -16.46 -16.71 2.25
N ARG A 145 -17.74 -16.48 2.56
CA ARG A 145 -18.12 -15.54 3.62
C ARG A 145 -17.62 -16.00 5.00
N ALA A 146 -17.81 -17.27 5.34
CA ALA A 146 -17.30 -17.82 6.60
C ALA A 146 -15.77 -17.72 6.71
N LEU A 147 -15.05 -17.89 5.59
CA LEU A 147 -13.60 -17.69 5.54
C LEU A 147 -13.22 -16.24 5.86
N LEU A 148 -13.88 -15.28 5.21
CA LEU A 148 -13.64 -13.86 5.43
C LEU A 148 -13.97 -13.45 6.87
N GLU A 149 -15.10 -13.89 7.41
CA GLU A 149 -15.50 -13.63 8.81
C GLU A 149 -14.51 -14.23 9.82
N SER A 150 -13.96 -15.42 9.53
CA SER A 150 -12.94 -16.05 10.35
C SER A 150 -11.64 -15.24 10.38
N ILE A 151 -11.15 -14.80 9.22
CA ILE A 151 -9.89 -14.05 9.09
C ILE A 151 -10.04 -12.61 9.62
N PHE A 152 -11.10 -11.91 9.24
CA PHE A 152 -11.37 -10.52 9.66
C PHE A 152 -12.04 -10.45 11.04
N SER A 153 -11.43 -11.10 12.02
CA SER A 153 -11.88 -11.10 13.41
C SER A 153 -10.75 -10.73 14.39
N GLY A 154 -11.14 -10.32 15.60
CA GLY A 154 -10.22 -10.03 16.70
C GLY A 154 -9.06 -9.10 16.33
N ASP A 155 -7.84 -9.50 16.69
CA ASP A 155 -6.64 -8.69 16.50
C ASP A 155 -6.29 -8.50 15.02
N THR A 156 -6.60 -9.48 14.15
CA THR A 156 -6.31 -9.37 12.71
C THR A 156 -7.11 -8.22 12.09
N LEU A 157 -8.39 -8.08 12.44
CA LEU A 157 -9.21 -6.96 12.00
C LEU A 157 -8.67 -5.62 12.52
N ALA A 158 -8.31 -5.54 13.81
CA ALA A 158 -7.76 -4.32 14.39
C ALA A 158 -6.44 -3.90 13.73
N ARG A 159 -5.55 -4.86 13.44
CA ARG A 159 -4.32 -4.61 12.69
C ARG A 159 -4.61 -4.21 11.25
N PHE A 160 -5.53 -4.87 10.55
CA PHE A 160 -5.88 -4.55 9.17
C PHE A 160 -6.36 -3.10 9.00
N LEU A 161 -7.20 -2.61 9.92
CA LEU A 161 -7.73 -1.24 9.88
C LEU A 161 -6.69 -0.16 10.16
N THR A 162 -5.53 -0.51 10.71
CA THR A 162 -4.48 0.44 11.09
C THR A 162 -3.17 0.23 10.32
N ALA A 163 -2.96 -0.93 9.71
CA ALA A 163 -1.72 -1.26 9.01
C ALA A 163 -1.50 -0.36 7.79
N PRO A 164 -0.23 -0.03 7.48
CA PRO A 164 0.14 0.55 6.19
C PRO A 164 0.08 -0.51 5.09
N ALA A 165 -0.21 -0.11 3.86
CA ALA A 165 -0.14 -1.03 2.72
C ALA A 165 1.30 -1.25 2.22
N ALA A 166 2.24 -0.40 2.63
CA ALA A 166 3.63 -0.50 2.23
C ALA A 166 4.55 0.28 3.17
N LYS A 167 5.86 -0.03 3.10
CA LYS A 167 6.88 0.67 3.89
C LYS A 167 7.13 2.10 3.42
N ARG A 168 7.08 2.36 2.11
CA ARG A 168 7.51 3.65 1.51
C ARG A 168 6.68 4.14 0.31
N MET A 169 5.92 3.28 -0.35
CA MET A 169 5.26 3.60 -1.62
C MET A 169 3.82 3.09 -1.64
N HIS A 170 2.86 3.96 -2.04
CA HIS A 170 1.41 3.71 -2.13
C HIS A 170 0.78 3.29 -0.81
N HIS A 171 -0.04 4.16 -0.23
CA HIS A 171 -0.72 3.88 1.03
C HIS A 171 0.22 3.52 2.21
N ALA A 172 1.44 4.09 2.23
CA ALA A 172 2.43 3.92 3.28
C ALA A 172 2.13 4.79 4.53
N TYR A 173 0.89 4.72 4.99
CA TYR A 173 0.35 5.52 6.07
C TYR A 173 -0.61 4.68 6.93
N GLN A 174 -0.88 5.12 8.15
CA GLN A 174 -1.75 4.37 9.07
C GLN A 174 -3.16 4.23 8.47
N GLY A 175 -3.64 2.98 8.37
CA GLY A 175 -4.92 2.62 7.75
C GLY A 175 -4.88 2.50 6.22
N GLY A 176 -3.70 2.63 5.61
CA GLY A 176 -3.52 2.57 4.18
C GLY A 176 -3.88 1.21 3.58
N LEU A 177 -3.64 0.10 4.29
CA LEU A 177 -3.99 -1.24 3.82
C LEU A 177 -5.51 -1.37 3.62
N ALA A 178 -6.30 -1.03 4.64
CA ALA A 178 -7.75 -1.07 4.56
C ALA A 178 -8.29 -0.13 3.48
N GLU A 179 -7.75 1.09 3.37
CA GLU A 179 -8.19 2.04 2.35
C GLU A 179 -7.98 1.52 0.92
N HIS A 180 -6.78 0.98 0.65
CA HIS A 180 -6.41 0.37 -0.62
C HIS A 180 -7.32 -0.83 -0.95
N THR A 181 -7.43 -1.79 -0.03
CA THR A 181 -8.27 -2.98 -0.22
C THR A 181 -9.74 -2.62 -0.47
N LEU A 182 -10.29 -1.61 0.22
CA LEU A 182 -11.67 -1.16 0.00
C LEU A 182 -11.85 -0.42 -1.33
N SER A 183 -10.83 0.31 -1.80
CA SER A 183 -10.83 0.90 -3.14
C SER A 183 -10.89 -0.20 -4.22
N MET A 184 -10.05 -1.21 -4.09
CA MET A 184 -10.06 -2.39 -4.97
C MET A 184 -11.39 -3.14 -4.91
N ALA A 185 -12.01 -3.28 -3.74
CA ALA A 185 -13.31 -3.95 -3.60
C ALA A 185 -14.39 -3.26 -4.45
N ARG A 186 -14.42 -1.93 -4.46
CA ARG A 186 -15.34 -1.15 -5.32
C ARG A 186 -15.05 -1.36 -6.81
N LEU A 187 -13.78 -1.38 -7.19
CA LEU A 187 -13.36 -1.67 -8.57
C LEU A 187 -13.77 -3.09 -8.99
N ALA A 188 -13.59 -4.08 -8.10
CA ALA A 188 -13.95 -5.47 -8.36
C ALA A 188 -15.44 -5.65 -8.61
N LEU A 189 -16.30 -4.99 -7.83
CA LEU A 189 -17.74 -4.99 -8.07
C LEU A 189 -18.10 -4.38 -9.44
N ALA A 190 -17.47 -3.27 -9.82
CA ALA A 190 -17.70 -2.64 -11.12
C ALA A 190 -17.24 -3.54 -12.29
N VAL A 191 -16.08 -4.18 -12.16
CA VAL A 191 -15.54 -5.10 -13.17
C VAL A 191 -16.39 -6.37 -13.27
N ALA A 192 -16.80 -6.96 -12.15
CA ALA A 192 -17.68 -8.13 -12.11
C ALA A 192 -19.06 -7.83 -12.74
N ALA A 193 -19.60 -6.64 -12.53
CA ALA A 193 -20.84 -6.22 -13.19
C ALA A 193 -20.71 -6.12 -14.72
N ASN A 194 -19.52 -5.77 -15.23
CA ASN A 194 -19.24 -5.71 -16.66
C ASN A 194 -18.92 -7.09 -17.27
N TYR A 195 -18.36 -8.01 -16.49
CA TYR A 195 -18.00 -9.36 -16.94
C TYR A 195 -18.76 -10.43 -16.13
N PRO A 196 -20.00 -10.77 -16.51
CA PRO A 196 -20.85 -11.71 -15.75
C PRO A 196 -20.32 -13.14 -15.64
N ALA A 197 -19.29 -13.49 -16.44
CA ALA A 197 -18.63 -14.79 -16.38
C ALA A 197 -17.63 -14.90 -15.20
N LEU A 198 -17.27 -13.79 -14.56
CA LEU A 198 -16.41 -13.78 -13.38
C LEU A 198 -17.19 -14.31 -12.18
N ASN A 199 -16.53 -15.12 -11.35
CA ASN A 199 -17.00 -15.42 -10.02
C ASN A 199 -16.75 -14.20 -9.11
N ALA A 200 -17.78 -13.37 -8.93
CA ALA A 200 -17.71 -12.13 -8.16
C ALA A 200 -17.34 -12.37 -6.68
N ASP A 201 -17.85 -13.44 -6.08
CA ASP A 201 -17.56 -13.80 -4.69
C ASP A 201 -16.10 -14.19 -4.51
N LEU A 202 -15.57 -15.04 -5.40
CA LEU A 202 -14.18 -15.47 -5.37
C LEU A 202 -13.22 -14.29 -5.63
N LEU A 203 -13.54 -13.42 -6.59
CA LEU A 203 -12.78 -12.20 -6.84
C LEU A 203 -12.78 -11.28 -5.62
N MET A 204 -13.95 -11.05 -4.99
CA MET A 204 -14.05 -10.24 -3.78
C MET A 204 -13.22 -10.83 -2.64
N THR A 205 -13.29 -12.14 -2.42
CA THR A 205 -12.45 -12.81 -1.41
C THR A 205 -10.96 -12.63 -1.69
N GLY A 206 -10.53 -12.79 -2.95
CA GLY A 206 -9.16 -12.52 -3.36
C GLY A 206 -8.72 -11.08 -3.08
N VAL A 207 -9.55 -10.10 -3.46
CA VAL A 207 -9.29 -8.68 -3.21
C VAL A 207 -9.15 -8.38 -1.73
N LEU A 208 -10.02 -8.93 -0.88
CA LEU A 208 -9.93 -8.66 0.55
C LEU A 208 -8.70 -9.32 1.20
N LEU A 209 -8.26 -10.48 0.71
CA LEU A 209 -7.21 -11.27 1.34
C LEU A 209 -5.80 -11.13 0.74
N HIS A 210 -5.65 -10.58 -0.47
CA HIS A 210 -4.38 -10.61 -1.22
C HIS A 210 -3.16 -10.13 -0.40
N ASP A 211 -3.35 -9.10 0.42
CA ASP A 211 -2.31 -8.45 1.23
C ASP A 211 -2.55 -8.56 2.74
N ILE A 212 -3.43 -9.46 3.20
CA ILE A 212 -3.83 -9.53 4.61
C ILE A 212 -2.65 -9.73 5.57
N ALA A 213 -1.61 -10.43 5.13
CA ALA A 213 -0.43 -10.70 5.94
C ALA A 213 0.49 -9.49 6.13
N LYS A 214 0.24 -8.35 5.46
CA LYS A 214 0.89 -7.08 5.80
C LYS A 214 0.61 -6.63 7.24
N THR A 215 -0.48 -7.14 7.82
CA THR A 215 -0.78 -6.98 9.25
C THR A 215 0.23 -7.64 10.20
N GLU A 216 1.05 -8.57 9.70
CA GLU A 216 2.10 -9.26 10.47
C GLU A 216 3.50 -9.07 9.85
N GLU A 217 3.58 -8.63 8.59
CA GLU A 217 4.83 -8.34 7.89
C GLU A 217 5.56 -7.14 8.48
N PHE A 218 4.81 -6.14 8.95
CA PHE A 218 5.37 -4.90 9.50
C PHE A 218 5.35 -4.87 11.04
N THR A 219 6.32 -4.17 11.64
CA THR A 219 6.50 -4.02 13.10
C THR A 219 5.35 -3.27 13.77
N GLY A 220 4.55 -2.52 13.02
CA GLY A 220 3.36 -1.85 13.53
C GLY A 220 2.75 -0.83 12.57
N PRO A 221 1.66 -0.18 13.01
CA PRO A 221 0.92 0.78 12.19
C PRO A 221 1.56 2.17 12.13
N ARG A 222 2.63 2.41 12.90
CA ARG A 222 3.22 3.74 13.11
C ARG A 222 4.70 3.76 12.74
N PRO A 223 5.23 4.89 12.25
CA PRO A 223 6.65 5.05 12.05
C PRO A 223 7.48 4.89 13.35
N PRO A 224 8.73 4.40 13.26
CA PRO A 224 9.35 3.86 12.05
C PRO A 224 8.75 2.51 11.66
N ILE A 225 8.18 2.44 10.45
CA ILE A 225 7.63 1.20 9.88
C ILE A 225 8.83 0.40 9.40
N ASP A 226 9.03 -0.78 9.97
CA ASP A 226 10.00 -1.75 9.48
C ASP A 226 9.36 -3.14 9.34
N TYR A 227 10.11 -4.07 8.77
CA TYR A 227 9.72 -5.47 8.69
C TYR A 227 9.91 -6.17 10.02
N THR A 228 8.99 -7.05 10.39
CA THR A 228 9.26 -8.07 11.39
C THR A 228 10.28 -9.08 10.85
N ASP A 229 10.97 -9.81 11.72
CA ASP A 229 11.88 -10.87 11.27
C ASP A 229 11.16 -11.88 10.37
N ARG A 230 9.94 -12.25 10.74
CA ARG A 230 9.09 -13.15 9.98
C ARG A 230 8.69 -12.54 8.63
N GLY A 231 8.27 -11.27 8.61
CA GLY A 231 7.96 -10.55 7.39
C GLY A 231 9.14 -10.46 6.43
N ARG A 232 10.35 -10.24 6.96
CA ARG A 232 11.58 -10.14 6.16
C ARG A 232 12.06 -11.48 5.62
N LEU A 233 11.84 -12.58 6.35
CA LEU A 233 12.24 -13.92 5.95
C LEU A 233 11.23 -14.58 4.99
N LEU A 234 9.94 -14.34 5.17
CA LEU A 234 8.87 -15.06 4.45
C LEU A 234 8.11 -14.19 3.44
N GLY A 235 7.93 -12.90 3.74
CA GLY A 235 7.06 -12.01 2.99
C GLY A 235 5.56 -12.27 3.19
N HIS A 236 4.75 -11.25 2.91
CA HIS A 236 3.29 -11.32 3.06
C HIS A 236 2.62 -12.38 2.17
N LEU A 237 3.13 -12.71 0.97
CA LEU A 237 2.49 -13.72 0.11
C LEU A 237 2.45 -15.10 0.78
N VAL A 238 3.59 -15.58 1.27
CA VAL A 238 3.71 -16.89 1.94
C VAL A 238 2.98 -16.86 3.27
N MET A 239 3.10 -15.77 4.03
CA MET A 239 2.39 -15.60 5.29
C MET A 239 0.87 -15.55 5.08
N GLY A 240 0.39 -14.94 4.01
CA GLY A 240 -1.03 -14.81 3.66
C GLY A 240 -1.64 -16.16 3.35
N VAL A 241 -0.95 -17.00 2.57
CA VAL A 241 -1.38 -18.39 2.35
C VAL A 241 -1.37 -19.20 3.65
N ALA A 242 -0.39 -18.98 4.54
CA ALA A 242 -0.37 -19.65 5.84
C ALA A 242 -1.57 -19.24 6.73
N MET A 243 -1.93 -17.94 6.75
CA MET A 243 -3.12 -17.43 7.44
C MET A 243 -4.41 -18.01 6.84
N LEU A 244 -4.50 -18.04 5.51
CA LEU A 244 -5.60 -18.67 4.77
C LEU A 244 -5.77 -20.14 5.17
N HIS A 245 -4.69 -20.92 5.12
CA HIS A 245 -4.72 -22.35 5.45
C HIS A 245 -5.19 -22.61 6.89
N GLN A 246 -4.72 -21.81 7.85
CA GLN A 246 -5.15 -21.90 9.24
C GLN A 246 -6.65 -21.64 9.39
N ALA A 247 -7.18 -20.61 8.73
CA ALA A 247 -8.61 -20.32 8.75
C ALA A 247 -9.42 -21.43 8.03
N ALA A 248 -8.94 -21.90 6.88
CA ALA A 248 -9.56 -22.96 6.09
C ALA A 248 -9.75 -24.25 6.90
N ILE A 249 -8.76 -24.66 7.70
CA ILE A 249 -8.88 -25.80 8.62
C ILE A 249 -10.02 -25.61 9.63
N GLN A 250 -10.12 -24.42 10.24
CA GLN A 250 -11.11 -24.13 11.28
C GLN A 250 -12.53 -24.21 10.75
N ILE A 251 -12.76 -23.66 9.57
CA ILE A 251 -14.09 -23.65 8.93
C ILE A 251 -14.37 -24.89 8.07
N LYS A 252 -13.37 -25.78 7.91
CA LYS A 252 -13.41 -26.96 7.04
C LYS A 252 -13.73 -26.60 5.58
N LEU A 253 -13.02 -25.58 5.07
CA LEU A 253 -13.17 -25.13 3.68
C LEU A 253 -12.81 -26.28 2.72
N PRO A 254 -13.57 -26.49 1.63
CA PRO A 254 -13.18 -27.44 0.59
C PRO A 254 -11.80 -27.09 0.01
N GLN A 255 -10.93 -28.10 -0.14
CA GLN A 255 -9.56 -27.91 -0.64
C GLN A 255 -9.51 -27.14 -1.97
N GLU A 256 -10.44 -27.41 -2.89
CA GLU A 256 -10.48 -26.74 -4.18
C GLU A 256 -10.71 -25.22 -4.05
N LEU A 257 -11.57 -24.78 -3.12
CA LEU A 257 -11.78 -23.36 -2.85
C LEU A 257 -10.56 -22.74 -2.16
N GLU A 258 -9.93 -23.47 -1.24
CA GLU A 258 -8.69 -23.03 -0.62
C GLU A 258 -7.59 -22.79 -1.66
N ASP A 259 -7.39 -23.73 -2.58
CA ASP A 259 -6.39 -23.64 -3.65
C ASP A 259 -6.66 -22.43 -4.57
N GLN A 260 -7.93 -22.15 -4.87
CA GLN A 260 -8.32 -20.99 -5.69
C GLN A 260 -8.01 -19.66 -4.99
N VAL A 261 -8.32 -19.53 -3.69
CA VAL A 261 -8.01 -18.32 -2.91
C VAL A 261 -6.50 -18.18 -2.69
N ALA A 262 -5.79 -19.29 -2.44
CA ALA A 262 -4.34 -19.28 -2.33
C ALA A 262 -3.69 -18.83 -3.63
N HIS A 263 -4.21 -19.26 -4.77
CA HIS A 263 -3.74 -18.82 -6.08
C HIS A 263 -3.96 -17.32 -6.30
N LEU A 264 -5.09 -16.76 -5.87
CA LEU A 264 -5.34 -15.31 -5.91
C LEU A 264 -4.29 -14.54 -5.10
N ILE A 265 -4.00 -14.98 -3.88
CA ILE A 265 -2.96 -14.37 -3.04
C ILE A 265 -1.58 -14.49 -3.71
N LEU A 266 -1.20 -15.68 -4.17
CA LEU A 266 0.15 -15.93 -4.71
C LEU A 266 0.39 -15.31 -6.10
N SER A 267 -0.66 -14.98 -6.85
CA SER A 267 -0.52 -14.51 -8.23
C SER A 267 -0.81 -13.02 -8.43
N HIS A 268 -1.28 -12.29 -7.40
CA HIS A 268 -1.80 -10.93 -7.59
C HIS A 268 -0.76 -9.91 -8.07
N HIS A 269 0.53 -10.11 -7.79
CA HIS A 269 1.61 -9.29 -8.37
C HIS A 269 1.76 -9.49 -9.89
N GLY A 270 1.16 -10.53 -10.47
CA GLY A 270 0.94 -10.69 -11.92
C GLY A 270 2.14 -11.18 -12.74
N GLN A 271 3.35 -10.78 -12.36
CA GLN A 271 4.58 -11.11 -13.06
C GLN A 271 5.64 -11.64 -12.09
N LEU A 272 6.48 -12.56 -12.55
CA LEU A 272 7.56 -13.12 -11.73
C LEU A 272 8.57 -12.02 -11.35
N GLU A 273 8.80 -11.08 -12.27
CA GLU A 273 9.65 -9.90 -12.09
C GLU A 273 9.11 -8.94 -11.03
N PHE A 274 7.80 -8.97 -10.76
CA PHE A 274 7.15 -8.19 -9.71
C PHE A 274 7.11 -8.94 -8.36
N GLY A 275 7.81 -10.08 -8.26
CA GLY A 275 7.90 -10.86 -7.04
C GLY A 275 6.77 -11.89 -6.86
N SER A 276 5.93 -12.09 -7.88
CA SER A 276 4.90 -13.12 -7.87
C SER A 276 5.51 -14.53 -7.95
N PRO A 277 5.23 -15.46 -7.02
CA PRO A 277 5.66 -16.85 -7.13
C PRO A 277 5.11 -17.58 -8.36
N VAL A 278 3.90 -17.23 -8.77
CA VAL A 278 3.19 -17.81 -9.91
C VAL A 278 2.45 -16.73 -10.71
N LEU A 279 2.15 -17.00 -11.97
CA LEU A 279 1.36 -16.10 -12.81
C LEU A 279 -0.15 -16.24 -12.52
N PRO A 280 -0.97 -15.21 -12.79
CA PRO A 280 -2.42 -15.36 -12.78
C PRO A 280 -2.89 -16.39 -13.80
N MET A 281 -3.72 -17.35 -13.38
CA MET A 281 -4.17 -18.49 -14.20
C MET A 281 -5.69 -18.65 -14.26
N THR A 282 -6.42 -17.81 -13.53
CA THR A 282 -7.87 -17.73 -13.55
C THR A 282 -8.30 -16.34 -13.99
N ALA A 283 -9.55 -16.21 -14.45
CA ALA A 283 -10.08 -14.90 -14.86
C ALA A 283 -10.09 -13.92 -13.67
N GLU A 284 -10.44 -14.42 -12.49
CA GLU A 284 -10.44 -13.66 -11.23
C GLU A 284 -9.03 -13.20 -10.85
N ALA A 285 -8.01 -14.06 -11.00
CA ALA A 285 -6.63 -13.68 -10.71
C ALA A 285 -6.07 -12.63 -11.68
N LEU A 286 -6.40 -12.76 -12.97
CA LEU A 286 -6.02 -11.75 -13.98
C LEU A 286 -6.66 -10.40 -13.66
N VAL A 287 -7.92 -10.41 -13.28
CA VAL A 287 -8.65 -9.20 -12.89
C VAL A 287 -8.10 -8.60 -11.61
N LEU A 288 -7.87 -9.41 -10.57
CA LEU A 288 -7.29 -8.97 -9.30
C LEU A 288 -5.96 -8.27 -9.51
N HIS A 289 -5.04 -8.87 -10.28
CA HIS A 289 -3.76 -8.26 -10.61
C HIS A 289 -3.93 -6.87 -11.25
N HIS A 290 -4.80 -6.74 -12.24
CA HIS A 290 -5.01 -5.47 -12.92
C HIS A 290 -5.73 -4.43 -12.07
N ILE A 291 -6.60 -4.84 -11.14
CA ILE A 291 -7.22 -3.95 -10.16
C ILE A 291 -6.18 -3.40 -9.19
N ASP A 292 -5.32 -4.26 -8.66
CA ASP A 292 -4.23 -3.88 -7.76
C ASP A 292 -3.26 -2.89 -8.43
N ASP A 293 -2.76 -3.25 -9.62
CA ASP A 293 -1.88 -2.41 -10.42
C ASP A 293 -2.52 -1.06 -10.77
N LEU A 294 -3.82 -1.05 -11.11
CA LEU A 294 -4.54 0.19 -11.38
C LEU A 294 -4.63 1.08 -10.13
N ASP A 295 -5.02 0.53 -8.99
CA ASP A 295 -5.20 1.29 -7.75
C ASP A 295 -3.87 1.89 -7.28
N ALA A 296 -2.79 1.10 -7.28
CA ALA A 296 -1.45 1.57 -6.94
C ALA A 296 -0.99 2.74 -7.84
N LYS A 297 -1.23 2.65 -9.16
CA LYS A 297 -0.86 3.72 -10.11
C LYS A 297 -1.72 4.96 -9.92
N MET A 298 -3.01 4.81 -9.67
CA MET A 298 -3.90 5.94 -9.42
C MET A 298 -3.60 6.63 -8.09
N ASN A 299 -3.11 5.91 -7.08
CA ASN A 299 -2.59 6.50 -5.86
C ASN A 299 -1.40 7.45 -6.12
N VAL A 300 -0.45 7.04 -7.00
CA VAL A 300 0.65 7.93 -7.44
C VAL A 300 0.12 9.19 -8.07
N VAL A 301 -0.81 9.03 -9.01
CA VAL A 301 -1.39 10.17 -9.74
C VAL A 301 -2.06 11.12 -8.76
N ALA A 302 -2.87 10.62 -7.83
CA ALA A 302 -3.54 11.43 -6.82
C ALA A 302 -2.54 12.20 -5.94
N GLY A 303 -1.46 11.56 -5.50
CA GLY A 303 -0.40 12.21 -4.73
C GLY A 303 0.26 13.36 -5.50
N LEU A 304 0.61 13.14 -6.77
CA LEU A 304 1.19 14.17 -7.63
C LEU A 304 0.21 15.34 -7.86
N GLN A 305 -1.06 15.05 -8.07
CA GLN A 305 -2.08 16.09 -8.27
C GLN A 305 -2.29 16.93 -7.02
N ALA A 306 -2.14 16.38 -5.82
CA ALA A 306 -2.26 17.12 -4.57
C ALA A 306 -1.14 18.16 -4.36
N GLU A 307 0.03 17.94 -4.97
CA GLU A 307 1.19 18.84 -4.90
C GLU A 307 1.19 19.90 -6.02
N MET A 308 0.37 19.71 -7.06
CA MET A 308 0.34 20.55 -8.24
C MET A 308 -0.71 21.69 -8.14
N PRO A 309 -0.47 22.85 -8.77
CA PRO A 309 -1.48 23.90 -8.87
C PRO A 309 -2.74 23.43 -9.63
N PRO A 310 -3.95 23.74 -9.15
CA PRO A 310 -5.19 23.25 -9.75
C PRO A 310 -5.51 23.87 -11.11
N ASP A 311 -4.98 25.05 -11.42
CA ASP A 311 -5.49 25.86 -12.53
C ASP A 311 -4.79 25.58 -13.88
N SER A 312 -3.82 24.66 -13.92
CA SER A 312 -3.10 24.36 -15.17
C SER A 312 -2.56 22.94 -15.22
N TYR A 313 -2.56 22.35 -16.42
CA TYR A 313 -1.84 21.11 -16.68
C TYR A 313 -0.34 21.36 -16.76
N GLN A 314 0.43 20.50 -16.08
CA GLN A 314 1.88 20.57 -16.00
C GLN A 314 2.49 19.17 -16.09
N TRP A 315 3.76 19.12 -16.51
CA TRP A 315 4.52 17.88 -16.48
C TRP A 315 5.01 17.59 -15.06
N SER A 316 4.80 16.37 -14.59
CA SER A 316 5.45 15.87 -13.37
C SER A 316 6.96 15.72 -13.57
N ALA A 317 7.71 15.58 -12.48
CA ALA A 317 9.02 14.93 -12.54
C ALA A 317 8.88 13.49 -13.09
N TYR A 318 9.99 12.89 -13.54
CA TYR A 318 9.98 11.51 -14.02
C TYR A 318 9.55 10.55 -12.90
N GLN A 319 8.49 9.79 -13.15
CA GLN A 319 7.95 8.83 -12.19
C GLN A 319 8.54 7.45 -12.47
N LYS A 320 9.55 7.04 -11.69
CA LYS A 320 10.17 5.71 -11.82
C LYS A 320 9.15 4.56 -11.79
N PRO A 321 8.17 4.50 -10.87
CA PRO A 321 7.21 3.39 -10.82
C PRO A 321 6.33 3.26 -12.07
N LEU A 322 6.20 4.33 -12.86
CA LEU A 322 5.39 4.38 -14.08
C LEU A 322 6.24 4.47 -15.35
N GLU A 323 7.55 4.60 -15.19
CA GLU A 323 8.55 4.79 -16.25
C GLU A 323 8.22 5.91 -17.25
N ARG A 324 7.63 7.01 -16.76
CA ARG A 324 7.21 8.13 -17.62
C ARG A 324 7.09 9.45 -16.87
N PHE A 325 7.06 10.54 -17.64
CA PHE A 325 6.51 11.81 -17.20
C PHE A 325 4.99 11.78 -17.35
N LEU A 326 4.27 12.43 -16.43
CA LEU A 326 2.81 12.55 -16.48
C LEU A 326 2.43 13.99 -16.77
N TYR A 327 1.42 14.18 -17.61
CA TYR A 327 0.83 15.49 -17.85
C TYR A 327 -0.48 15.58 -17.05
N LEU A 328 -0.44 16.29 -15.92
CA LEU A 328 -1.50 16.28 -14.90
C LEU A 328 -1.90 17.71 -14.56
N GLN A 329 -3.14 17.86 -14.09
CA GLN A 329 -3.64 19.08 -13.48
C GLN A 329 -3.78 18.85 -11.97
N GLY A 330 -3.44 19.86 -11.16
CA GLY A 330 -3.59 19.77 -9.72
C GLY A 330 -5.02 19.53 -9.28
N ALA A 331 -5.19 18.87 -8.13
CA ALA A 331 -6.51 18.66 -7.55
C ALA A 331 -7.04 19.98 -6.98
N ALA A 332 -8.29 20.32 -7.27
CA ALA A 332 -8.97 21.40 -6.56
C ALA A 332 -9.03 21.07 -5.06
N PRO A 333 -8.93 22.07 -4.16
CA PRO A 333 -9.10 21.82 -2.72
C PRO A 333 -10.42 21.09 -2.49
N LYS A 334 -10.38 19.91 -1.85
CA LYS A 334 -11.61 19.21 -1.46
C LYS A 334 -12.39 20.14 -0.52
N GLU A 335 -13.49 20.72 -0.98
CA GLU A 335 -14.45 21.36 -0.07
C GLU A 335 -14.86 20.31 0.96
N ARG A 336 -14.65 20.59 2.25
CA ARG A 336 -15.14 19.74 3.34
C ARG A 336 -16.66 19.71 3.22
N ARG A 337 -17.21 18.67 2.61
CA ARG A 337 -18.65 18.41 2.65
C ARG A 337 -19.02 18.20 4.11
N ALA A 338 -19.79 19.14 4.67
CA ALA A 338 -20.48 18.93 5.93
C ALA A 338 -21.28 17.62 5.85
N PRO A 339 -21.38 16.85 6.95
CA PRO A 339 -22.14 15.61 6.96
C PRO A 339 -23.59 15.93 6.56
N THR A 340 -23.96 15.55 5.34
CA THR A 340 -25.33 15.72 4.88
C THR A 340 -26.17 14.79 5.72
N ALA A 341 -27.07 15.37 6.53
CA ALA A 341 -28.04 14.64 7.31
C ALA A 341 -28.75 13.61 6.42
N THR A 342 -28.86 12.41 6.96
CA THR A 342 -29.49 11.21 6.42
C THR A 342 -30.75 11.55 5.63
N ALA A 343 -30.69 11.48 4.29
CA ALA A 343 -31.88 11.50 3.46
C ALA A 343 -32.55 10.12 3.58
N ALA A 344 -33.75 10.12 4.16
CA ALA A 344 -34.61 8.95 4.29
C ALA A 344 -34.90 8.30 2.92
N PRO A 345 -35.14 6.98 2.85
CA PRO A 345 -35.37 6.28 1.60
C PRO A 345 -36.70 6.73 0.99
N SER A 346 -36.64 7.32 -0.21
CA SER A 346 -37.81 7.54 -1.04
C SER A 346 -38.19 6.23 -1.74
N GLN A 347 -39.49 5.92 -1.72
CA GLN A 347 -40.12 4.73 -2.29
C GLN A 347 -39.89 4.60 -3.81
N PRO A 348 -40.01 3.38 -4.38
CA PRO A 348 -39.72 3.16 -5.79
C PRO A 348 -40.86 3.71 -6.66
N ALA A 349 -40.57 4.72 -7.47
CA ALA A 349 -41.45 5.13 -8.56
C ALA A 349 -41.30 4.16 -9.73
N GLY A 350 -42.35 3.38 -9.98
CA GLY A 350 -42.48 2.56 -11.18
C GLY A 350 -42.71 3.38 -12.45
N ALA A 351 -42.74 2.63 -13.55
CA ALA A 351 -43.03 2.99 -14.94
C ALA A 351 -41.80 3.40 -15.79
N ALA A 352 -41.37 2.40 -16.57
CA ALA A 352 -40.45 2.51 -17.69
C ALA A 352 -40.84 3.68 -18.63
N ARG A 353 -39.88 4.57 -18.85
CA ARG A 353 -39.95 5.56 -19.94
C ARG A 353 -38.97 5.12 -21.02
N ALA A 354 -39.54 4.71 -22.15
CA ALA A 354 -38.80 4.28 -23.33
C ALA A 354 -37.82 5.37 -23.80
N LEU A 355 -36.57 4.98 -24.04
CA LEU A 355 -35.58 5.80 -24.71
C LEU A 355 -36.02 6.01 -26.18
N PRO A 356 -35.90 7.22 -26.75
CA PRO A 356 -36.14 7.44 -28.16
C PRO A 356 -35.08 6.70 -28.99
N SER A 357 -35.54 5.86 -29.92
CA SER A 357 -34.72 5.12 -30.86
C SER A 357 -34.00 6.07 -31.82
N CYS A 358 -32.66 5.99 -31.83
CA CYS A 358 -31.82 6.63 -32.83
C CYS A 358 -31.93 5.83 -34.16
N PRO A 359 -32.27 6.45 -35.30
CA PRO A 359 -32.34 5.72 -36.57
C PRO A 359 -30.93 5.45 -37.11
N LEU A 360 -30.59 4.17 -37.25
CA LEU A 360 -29.41 3.71 -38.00
C LEU A 360 -29.57 4.07 -39.49
N PRO A 361 -28.55 4.64 -40.16
CA PRO A 361 -28.59 4.84 -41.60
C PRO A 361 -28.40 3.52 -42.37
N ALA A 362 -29.18 3.36 -43.45
CA ALA A 362 -29.22 2.21 -44.34
C ALA A 362 -27.87 1.93 -45.06
N PRO A 363 -27.60 0.67 -45.48
CA PRO A 363 -26.32 0.32 -46.09
C PRO A 363 -26.25 0.76 -47.55
N THR A 364 -25.44 1.77 -47.85
CA THR A 364 -25.11 2.14 -49.24
C THR A 364 -24.06 1.20 -49.82
N ARG A 365 -24.53 0.41 -50.79
CA ARG A 365 -23.76 -0.44 -51.69
C ARG A 365 -22.93 0.43 -52.66
N ARG A 366 -21.60 0.52 -52.50
CA ARG A 366 -20.66 0.90 -53.58
C ARG A 366 -19.31 0.20 -53.43
N LEU A 367 -19.19 -0.92 -54.14
CA LEU A 367 -17.91 -1.44 -54.63
C LEU A 367 -17.42 -0.52 -55.76
N ARG A 368 -16.24 0.08 -55.61
CA ARG A 368 -15.24 0.23 -56.70
C ARG A 368 -13.93 0.88 -56.20
N ARG A 369 -12.88 0.06 -56.31
CA ARG A 369 -11.48 0.39 -56.67
C ARG A 369 -10.78 1.56 -55.96
N LEU A 370 -9.95 1.21 -54.98
CA LEU A 370 -8.66 1.86 -54.69
C LEU A 370 -7.61 0.77 -54.99
N GLY A 371 -6.66 0.89 -55.93
CA GLY A 371 -5.72 2.00 -56.06
C GLY A 371 -4.57 1.74 -55.09
N ARG A 372 -3.52 1.04 -55.55
CA ARG A 372 -2.32 0.70 -54.75
C ARG A 372 -1.71 1.97 -54.15
N LEU A 373 -1.47 1.98 -52.84
CA LEU A 373 -0.52 2.87 -52.18
C LEU A 373 0.73 2.07 -51.78
N PRO A 374 1.94 2.54 -52.09
CA PRO A 374 3.19 1.89 -51.68
C PRO A 374 3.62 2.39 -50.29
N GLY A 375 4.13 1.48 -49.47
CA GLY A 375 4.88 1.83 -48.24
C GLY A 375 4.25 1.32 -46.96
N SER A 376 4.57 0.07 -46.59
CA SER A 376 4.48 -0.38 -45.20
C SER A 376 5.92 -0.57 -44.69
N PRO A 377 6.29 -0.08 -43.51
CA PRO A 377 7.61 -0.35 -42.94
C PRO A 377 7.74 -1.85 -42.64
N ARG A 378 8.82 -2.44 -43.12
CA ARG A 378 9.15 -3.85 -42.87
C ARG A 378 9.46 -4.05 -41.39
N LEU A 379 8.89 -5.12 -40.80
CA LEU A 379 9.26 -5.60 -39.47
C LEU A 379 10.78 -5.92 -39.39
N PRO A 380 11.46 -5.64 -38.27
CA PRO A 380 12.88 -5.97 -38.09
C PRO A 380 13.15 -7.48 -38.16
N GLU A 381 14.35 -7.82 -38.65
CA GLU A 381 14.76 -9.16 -39.11
C GLU A 381 14.89 -10.23 -38.01
N TYR A 382 14.79 -9.87 -36.73
CA TYR A 382 14.95 -10.80 -35.59
C TYR A 382 13.68 -11.60 -35.25
N LEU A 383 12.51 -11.28 -35.83
CA LEU A 383 11.24 -11.97 -35.58
C LEU A 383 10.94 -13.14 -36.55
N ARG A 384 11.91 -13.58 -37.37
CA ARG A 384 11.71 -14.60 -38.41
C ARG A 384 12.18 -16.02 -38.09
N GLN A 385 12.55 -16.34 -36.85
CA GLN A 385 12.97 -17.69 -36.50
C GLN A 385 12.17 -18.27 -35.34
N ARG A 386 11.11 -19.02 -35.67
CA ARG A 386 10.68 -20.28 -35.02
C ARG A 386 9.35 -20.75 -35.61
N LEU A 387 9.36 -21.16 -36.88
CA LEU A 387 8.35 -22.06 -37.43
C LEU A 387 9.09 -23.02 -38.36
N HIS A 388 9.38 -24.21 -37.84
CA HIS A 388 9.43 -25.50 -38.55
C HIS A 388 10.20 -26.52 -37.71
N ARG A 389 9.46 -27.43 -37.07
CA ARG A 389 9.75 -28.88 -36.99
C ARG A 389 8.65 -29.55 -36.17
N GLN A 390 7.65 -30.09 -36.86
CA GLN A 390 7.02 -31.33 -36.42
C GLN A 390 7.92 -32.50 -36.86
N PRO A 391 7.83 -33.64 -36.17
CA PRO A 391 7.60 -34.86 -36.94
C PRO A 391 6.47 -35.72 -36.37
N ASP A 392 5.87 -36.43 -37.32
CA ASP A 392 4.74 -37.35 -37.22
C ASP A 392 4.96 -38.60 -36.37
N SER A 393 3.81 -39.17 -36.00
CA SER A 393 3.52 -40.48 -35.42
C SER A 393 4.20 -41.70 -36.07
N GLY A 394 4.54 -42.71 -35.26
CA GLY A 394 4.86 -44.06 -35.74
C GLY A 394 4.91 -45.11 -34.62
N HIS A 395 4.11 -46.16 -34.77
CA HIS A 395 3.90 -47.34 -33.90
C HIS A 395 5.16 -48.09 -33.40
N GLY A 396 5.04 -48.80 -32.27
CA GLY A 396 5.96 -49.90 -31.96
C GLY A 396 5.88 -50.49 -30.55
N ASN A 397 5.01 -51.47 -30.37
CA ASN A 397 4.87 -52.35 -29.21
C ASN A 397 6.17 -53.14 -28.91
N ARG A 398 6.64 -53.25 -27.65
CA ARG A 398 7.26 -54.48 -27.10
C ARG A 398 7.66 -54.42 -25.62
N THR A 399 7.35 -55.54 -24.99
CA THR A 399 7.50 -55.99 -23.61
C THR A 399 8.93 -56.28 -23.13
N ALA A 400 9.07 -56.23 -21.79
CA ALA A 400 9.75 -57.20 -20.91
C ALA A 400 11.21 -56.97 -20.41
N LYS A 401 11.28 -57.11 -19.06
CA LYS A 401 12.29 -57.81 -18.23
C LYS A 401 13.60 -57.11 -17.81
N LYS A 402 13.61 -56.73 -16.52
CA LYS A 402 14.35 -57.36 -15.38
C LYS A 402 15.87 -57.50 -15.47
N LYS A 403 16.59 -56.88 -14.53
CA LYS A 403 17.74 -57.39 -13.70
C LYS A 403 18.28 -56.20 -12.85
N SER A 404 18.19 -56.20 -11.51
CA SER A 404 19.15 -56.76 -10.52
C SER A 404 20.60 -56.31 -10.82
N GLN A 405 21.39 -55.69 -9.93
CA GLN A 405 21.59 -55.88 -8.48
C GLN A 405 22.58 -54.76 -7.97
N PRO A 406 23.14 -54.76 -6.74
CA PRO A 406 23.27 -53.58 -5.88
C PRO A 406 24.74 -53.22 -5.54
N GLU A 407 24.97 -52.57 -4.38
CA GLU A 407 26.24 -52.14 -3.74
C GLU A 407 26.57 -50.65 -3.95
N LYS A 408 27.02 -49.86 -2.97
CA LYS A 408 27.56 -50.12 -1.62
C LYS A 408 27.42 -48.83 -0.79
N GLN A 409 27.14 -48.97 0.49
CA GLN A 409 27.48 -47.96 1.51
C GLN A 409 29.01 -47.89 1.62
N ASP A 410 29.57 -46.69 1.64
CA ASP A 410 30.72 -46.42 2.50
C ASP A 410 30.69 -44.97 2.98
N ASP A 411 31.23 -44.83 4.17
CA ASP A 411 31.10 -43.77 5.15
C ASP A 411 32.15 -42.67 4.94
N SER A 412 32.03 -41.59 5.71
CA SER A 412 33.13 -40.70 6.15
C SER A 412 33.51 -39.45 5.33
N ARG A 413 33.35 -38.32 6.06
CA ARG A 413 34.29 -37.18 6.25
C ARG A 413 34.21 -35.92 5.37
N GLN A 414 33.89 -34.85 6.10
CA GLN A 414 34.62 -33.57 6.23
C GLN A 414 34.59 -32.52 5.10
N LEU A 415 34.06 -31.36 5.49
CA LEU A 415 34.63 -29.99 5.40
C LEU A 415 34.88 -29.37 4.01
N GLY A 416 34.26 -28.19 3.81
CA GLY A 416 34.64 -27.16 2.82
C GLY A 416 33.40 -26.37 2.39
N LEU A 417 33.07 -25.24 3.04
CA LEU A 417 33.36 -23.90 2.52
C LEU A 417 33.06 -23.76 1.02
N PHE A 418 31.88 -23.22 0.69
CA PHE A 418 31.67 -21.95 -0.03
C PHE A 418 30.23 -21.48 0.14
#